data_AF-A0A3D4NHV9-F1
#
_entry.id   AF-A0A3D4NHV9-F1
#
_cell.length_a   1.000
_cell.length_b   1.000
_cell.length_c   1.000
_cell.angle_alpha   90.00
_cell.angle_beta   90.00
_cell.angle_gamma   90.00
#
_symmetry.space_group_name_H-M   'P 1'
#
loop_
_entity.id
_entity.type
_entity.pdbx_description
1 polymer ?
#
loop_
_entity_poly.entity_id
_entity_poly.type
_entity_poly.pdbx_seq_one_letter_code
_entity_poly.pdbx_strand_id
1 'polypeptide(L)' 'EFVLHYQPKLDLGSGQVVGAEALIRWHKPGHGCVYPSDFIGVAEDSGLIV' A
#
# COMPACT_ATOMS: atom_id res chain seq x y z
N GLU A 1 -9.00 8.90 4.16
CA GLU A 1 -7.97 9.40 3.24
C GLU A 1 -7.08 8.24 2.78
N PHE A 2 -6.66 8.25 1.51
CA PHE A 2 -5.68 7.30 1.02
C PHE A 2 -4.28 7.88 1.23
N VAL A 3 -3.38 7.07 1.81
CA VAL A 3 -2.01 7.46 2.13
C VAL A 3 -1.03 6.45 1.51
N LEU A 4 0.16 6.92 1.15
CA LEU A 4 1.19 6.10 0.54
C LEU A 4 2.22 5.69 1.59
N HIS A 5 2.41 4.38 1.74
CA HIS A 5 3.47 3.79 2.57
C HIS A 5 4.57 3.26 1.66
N TYR A 6 5.81 3.22 2.15
CA TYR A 6 6.95 2.69 1.40
C TYR A 6 7.56 1.51 2.14
N GLN A 7 7.64 0.36 1.48
CA GLN A 7 8.31 -0.82 2.01
C GLN A 7 9.71 -0.94 1.39
N PRO A 8 10.79 -0.84 2.18
CA PRO A 8 12.15 -0.92 1.65
C PRO A 8 12.46 -2.32 1.09
N LYS A 9 13.17 -2.37 -0.03
CA LYS A 9 13.76 -3.57 -0.62
C LYS A 9 15.25 -3.59 -0.31
N LEU A 10 15.70 -4.68 0.31
CA LEU A 10 17.09 -4.85 0.71
C LEU A 10 17.81 -5.74 -0.30
N ASP A 11 19.03 -5.36 -0.65
CA ASP A 11 19.98 -6.30 -1.24
C ASP A 11 20.45 -7.25 -0.13
N LEU A 12 20.24 -8.56 -0.31
CA LEU A 12 20.52 -9.54 0.75
C LEU A 12 22.01 -9.77 1.00
N GLY A 13 22.87 -9.48 0.01
CA GLY A 13 24.32 -9.62 0.14
C GLY A 13 24.96 -8.50 0.97
N SER A 14 24.56 -7.26 0.71
CA SER A 14 25.11 -6.07 1.37
C SER A 14 24.27 -5.55 2.54
N GLY A 15 23.01 -5.98 2.64
CA GLY A 15 22.04 -5.45 3.60
C GLY A 15 21.56 -4.02 3.29
N GLN A 16 21.98 -3.44 2.17
CA GLN A 16 21.66 -2.07 1.82
C GLN A 16 20.26 -1.95 1.21
N VAL A 17 19.60 -0.81 1.47
CA VAL A 17 18.34 -0.46 0.80
C VAL A 17 18.65 -0.13 -0.66
N VAL A 18 18.06 -0.90 -1.58
CA VAL A 18 18.24 -0.73 -3.04
C VAL A 18 16.98 -0.21 -3.74
N GLY A 19 15.87 -0.08 -3.01
CA GLY A 19 14.64 0.49 -3.53
C GLY A 19 13.52 0.45 -2.50
N ALA A 20 12.32 0.83 -2.92
CA ALA A 20 11.11 0.70 -2.12
C ALA A 20 9.89 0.38 -2.98
N GLU A 21 8.93 -0.32 -2.40
CA GLU A 21 7.60 -0.51 -2.96
C GLU A 21 6.63 0.51 -2.39
N ALA A 22 5.93 1.22 -3.26
CA ALA A 22 4.88 2.15 -2.88
C ALA A 22 3.56 1.37 -2.69
N LEU A 23 3.04 1.40 -1.47
CA LEU A 23 1.85 0.67 -1.04
C LEU A 23 0.78 1.63 -0.57
N ILE A 24 -0.35 1.65 -1.26
CA ILE A 24 -1.51 2.44 -0.83
C ILE A 24 -2.11 1.85 0.46
N ARG A 25 -2.56 2.71 1.35
CA ARG A 25 -3.29 2.36 2.58
C ARG A 25 -4.48 3.29 2.70
N TRP A 26 -5.60 2.77 3.21
CA TRP A 26 -6.76 3.61 3.47
C TRP A 26 -6.85 3.92 4.97
N HIS A 27 -6.59 5.16 5.35
CA HIS A 27 -6.88 5.65 6.68
C HIS A 27 -8.35 6.11 6.74
N LYS A 28 -9.23 5.22 7.20
CA LYS A 28 -10.66 5.47 7.28
C LYS A 28 -11.02 6.03 8.66
N PRO A 29 -11.57 7.26 8.76
CA PRO A 29 -11.97 7.84 10.03
C PRO A 29 -12.89 6.90 10.81
N GLY A 30 -12.60 6.67 12.09
CA GLY A 30 -13.37 5.76 12.96
C GLY A 30 -13.12 4.26 12.76
N HIS A 31 -12.37 3.85 11.72
CA HIS A 31 -12.03 2.44 11.44
C HIS A 31 -10.53 2.15 11.44
N GLY A 32 -9.69 3.20 11.45
CA GLY A 32 -8.24 3.05 11.45
C GLY A 32 -7.69 2.72 10.06
N CYS A 33 -6.58 1.96 10.03
CA CYS A 33 -5.93 1.56 8.78
C CYS A 33 -6.62 0.34 8.19
N VAL A 34 -7.11 0.47 6.96
CA VAL A 34 -7.68 -0.63 6.17
C VAL A 34 -6.65 -1.07 5.14
N TYR A 35 -6.40 -2.38 5.06
CA TYR A 35 -5.38 -2.94 4.18
C TYR A 35 -5.91 -3.08 2.75
N PRO A 36 -5.04 -3.03 1.72
CA PRO A 36 -5.44 -3.12 0.32
C PRO A 36 -6.30 -4.32 -0.03
N SER A 37 -6.02 -5.48 0.58
CA SER A 37 -6.82 -6.70 0.41
C SER A 37 -8.31 -6.49 0.66
N ASP A 38 -8.66 -5.51 1.51
CA ASP A 38 -10.03 -5.30 1.96
C ASP A 38 -10.80 -4.28 1.10
N PHE A 39 -10.11 -3.50 0.25
CA PHE A 39 -10.76 -2.45 -0.56
C PHE A 39 -10.38 -2.41 -2.04
N ILE A 40 -9.26 -3.02 -2.45
CA ILE A 40 -8.81 -2.96 -3.86
C ILE A 40 -9.84 -3.60 -4.79
N GLY A 41 -10.39 -4.76 -4.46
CA GLY A 41 -11.40 -5.40 -5.32
C GLY A 41 -12.65 -4.52 -5.53
N VAL A 42 -13.11 -3.84 -4.48
CA VAL A 42 -14.24 -2.89 -4.59
C VAL A 42 -13.84 -1.66 -5.43
N ALA A 43 -12.60 -1.20 -5.31
CA ALA A 43 -12.09 -0.08 -6.09
C ALA A 43 -11.93 -0.44 -7.59
N GLU A 44 -11.56 -1.68 -7.90
CA GLU A 44 -11.51 -2.22 -9.27
C GLU A 44 -12.93 -2.35 -9.86
N ASP A 45 -13.86 -2.98 -9.13
CA ASP A 45 -15.25 -3.15 -9.56
C ASP A 45 -15.98 -1.81 -9.78
N SER A 46 -15.61 -0.77 -9.03
CA SER A 46 -16.16 0.59 -9.18
C SER A 46 -15.46 1.43 -10.25
N GLY A 47 -14.40 0.92 -10.89
CA GLY A 47 -13.64 1.64 -11.91
C GLY A 47 -12.81 2.80 -11.37
N LEU A 48 -12.56 2.84 -10.05
CA LEU A 48 -11.70 3.84 -9.40
C LEU A 48 -10.20 3.49 -9.51
N ILE A 49 -9.89 2.22 -9.80
CA ILE A 49 -8.55 1.68 -10.05
C ILE A 49 -8.63 0.80 -11.32
N VAL A 50 -7.58 0.84 -12.16
CA VAL A 50 -7.45 0.09 -13.43
C VAL A 50 -6.11 -0.64 -13.44
#